data_AF-A0A7C1HWG2-F1
#
_entry.id   AF-A0A7C1HWG2-F1
#
_cell.length_a   1.000
_cell.length_b   1.000
_cell.length_c   1.000
_cell.angle_alpha   90.00
_cell.angle_beta   90.00
_cell.angle_gamma   90.00
#
_symmetry.space_group_name_H-M   'P 1'
#
loop_
_entity.id
_entity.type
_entity.pdbx_description
1 polymer ?
#
loop_
_entity_poly.entity_id
_entity_poly.type
_entity_poly.pdbx_seq_one_letter_code
_entity_poly.pdbx_strand_id
1 'polypeptide(L)' 'MEHRQVARIDLELAPPPNNRITPVPAEDDVKVALVLSGGGARGLSQIGVIQELENAGIRPDIV' A
#
# COMPACT_ATOMS: atom_id res chain seq x y z
N MET A 1 51.54 22.44 -44.16
CA MET A 1 50.99 23.61 -43.46
C MET A 1 49.48 23.55 -43.63
N GLU A 2 48.78 22.88 -42.72
CA GLU A 2 47.44 23.29 -42.22
C GLU A 2 47.01 22.27 -41.16
N HIS A 3 47.05 22.71 -39.92
CA HIS A 3 46.50 22.01 -38.77
C HIS A 3 44.97 22.08 -38.86
N ARG A 4 44.28 20.95 -38.98
CA ARG A 4 42.82 20.92 -38.82
C ARG A 4 42.40 20.00 -37.69
N GLN A 5 42.37 20.63 -36.52
CA GLN A 5 41.50 20.40 -35.36
C GLN A 5 40.75 19.06 -35.33
N VAL A 6 41.21 18.16 -34.46
CA VAL A 6 40.40 17.06 -33.93
C VAL A 6 39.28 17.65 -33.06
N ALA A 7 38.04 17.52 -33.50
CA ALA A 7 36.88 17.88 -32.70
C ALA A 7 36.81 16.93 -31.51
N ARG A 8 37.24 17.40 -30.34
CA ARG A 8 36.95 16.75 -29.06
C ARG A 8 35.45 16.84 -28.87
N ILE A 9 34.76 15.72 -29.02
CA ILE A 9 33.36 15.59 -28.67
C ILE A 9 33.36 15.33 -27.17
N ASP A 10 33.24 16.40 -26.40
CA ASP A 10 32.97 16.32 -24.98
C ASP A 10 31.54 15.79 -24.83
N LEU A 11 31.39 14.48 -24.71
CA LEU A 11 30.11 13.84 -24.39
C LEU A 11 29.80 14.14 -22.93
N GLU A 12 29.23 15.33 -22.68
CA GLU A 12 28.73 15.71 -21.37
C GLU A 12 27.65 14.68 -20.97
N LEU A 13 28.03 13.78 -20.07
CA LEU A 13 27.15 12.79 -19.47
C LEU A 13 26.05 13.55 -18.73
N ALA A 14 24.86 13.60 -19.33
CA ALA A 14 23.69 14.15 -18.67
C ALA A 14 23.55 13.50 -17.28
N PRO A 15 23.26 14.28 -16.23
CA PRO A 15 23.11 13.73 -14.89
C PRO A 15 22.04 12.63 -14.92
N PRO A 16 22.26 11.50 -14.22
CA PRO A 16 21.30 10.41 -14.22
C PRO A 16 19.93 10.97 -13.76
N PRO A 17 18.84 10.55 -14.41
CA PRO A 17 17.51 10.99 -14.01
C PRO A 17 17.33 10.68 -12.52
N ASN A 18 17.05 11.72 -11.75
CA ASN A 18 16.86 11.61 -10.31
C ASN A 18 15.55 10.85 -10.05
N ASN A 19 15.66 9.54 -9.81
CA ASN A 19 14.54 8.67 -9.50
C ASN A 19 14.09 8.92 -8.06
N ARG A 20 13.35 10.03 -7.83
CA ARG A 20 12.69 10.27 -6.56
C ARG A 20 11.60 9.21 -6.40
N ILE A 21 11.83 8.28 -5.47
CA ILE A 21 10.76 7.44 -4.95
C ILE A 21 9.81 8.39 -4.23
N THR A 22 8.68 8.71 -4.85
CA THR A 22 7.55 9.30 -4.13
C THR A 22 7.06 8.25 -3.15
N PRO A 23 7.09 8.51 -1.82
CA PRO A 23 6.46 7.60 -0.87
C PRO A 23 5.01 7.42 -1.29
N VAL A 24 4.61 6.18 -1.58
CA VAL A 24 3.19 5.85 -1.66
C VAL A 24 2.62 6.16 -0.28
N PRO A 25 1.50 6.89 -0.16
CA PRO A 25 0.83 7.08 1.13
C PRO A 25 0.71 5.72 1.81
N ALA A 26 1.13 5.62 3.07
CA ALA A 26 0.94 4.40 3.84
C ALA A 26 -0.55 4.04 3.74
N GLU A 27 -0.86 2.83 3.27
CA GLU A 27 -2.25 2.44 3.07
C GLU A 27 -2.99 2.67 4.38
N ASP A 28 -4.01 3.53 4.32
CA ASP A 28 -4.81 3.90 5.48
C ASP A 28 -5.32 2.64 6.17
N ASP A 29 -5.37 2.68 7.50
CA ASP A 29 -5.88 1.63 8.38
C ASP A 29 -7.23 1.11 7.84
N VAL A 30 -7.20 -0.07 7.18
CA VAL A 30 -8.35 -0.61 6.42
C VAL A 30 -9.52 -0.80 7.36
N LYS A 31 -10.60 -0.03 7.15
CA LYS A 31 -11.78 -0.09 8.00
C LYS A 31 -12.64 -1.31 7.71
N VAL A 32 -12.97 -2.06 8.75
CA VAL A 32 -13.73 -3.31 8.66
C VAL A 32 -15.09 -3.15 9.34
N ALA A 33 -16.16 -3.49 8.62
CA ALA A 33 -17.52 -3.54 9.15
C ALA A 33 -17.98 -5.00 9.33
N LEU A 34 -18.47 -5.34 10.53
CA LEU A 34 -19.04 -6.65 10.85
C LEU A 34 -20.56 -6.59 10.78
N VAL A 35 -21.14 -7.06 9.68
CA VAL A 35 -22.60 -7.07 9.54
C VAL A 35 -23.20 -8.35 10.10
N LEU A 36 -23.96 -8.23 11.19
CA LEU A 36 -24.70 -9.33 11.79
C LEU A 36 -26.12 -9.42 11.20
N SER A 37 -26.39 -10.47 10.44
CA SER A 37 -27.73 -10.72 9.92
C SER A 37 -28.72 -11.16 11.01
N GLY A 38 -30.02 -11.05 10.73
CA GLY A 38 -31.05 -11.51 11.65
C GLY A 38 -31.06 -13.04 11.80
N GLY A 39 -31.20 -13.53 13.04
CA GLY A 39 -31.24 -14.97 13.33
C GLY A 39 -32.18 -15.39 14.47
N GLY A 40 -32.90 -14.45 15.08
CA GLY A 40 -33.73 -14.71 16.27
C GLY A 40 -32.93 -15.44 17.36
N ALA A 41 -33.52 -16.50 17.93
CA ALA A 41 -32.85 -17.32 18.95
C ALA A 41 -31.57 -18.03 18.45
N ARG A 42 -31.43 -18.27 17.14
CA ARG A 42 -30.22 -18.90 16.56
C ARG A 42 -29.07 -17.91 16.39
N GLY A 43 -29.32 -16.61 16.62
CA GLY A 43 -28.29 -15.56 16.59
C GLY A 43 -27.15 -15.78 17.60
N LEU A 44 -27.36 -16.61 18.63
CA LEU A 44 -26.30 -17.01 19.56
C LEU A 44 -25.07 -17.62 18.87
N SER A 45 -25.24 -18.22 17.70
CA SER A 45 -24.13 -18.72 16.87
C SER A 45 -23.13 -17.63 16.45
N GLN A 46 -23.57 -16.36 16.37
CA GLN A 46 -22.70 -15.23 16.01
C GLN A 46 -21.66 -14.92 17.10
N ILE A 47 -21.90 -15.36 18.34
CA ILE A 47 -20.91 -15.24 19.42
C ILE A 47 -19.62 -16.00 19.06
N GLY A 48 -19.75 -17.18 18.44
CA GLY A 48 -18.59 -17.94 17.98
C GLY A 48 -17.80 -17.21 16.89
N VAL A 49 -18.49 -16.50 15.99
CA VAL A 49 -17.83 -15.68 14.96
C VAL A 49 -17.04 -14.55 15.60
N ILE A 50 -17.63 -13.84 16.57
CA ILE A 50 -16.95 -12.76 17.29
C ILE A 50 -15.73 -13.31 18.02
N GLN A 51 -15.86 -14.45 18.70
CA GLN A 51 -14.76 -15.07 19.42
C GLN A 51 -13.57 -15.40 18.50
N GLU A 52 -13.85 -15.91 17.29
CA GLU A 52 -12.76 -16.21 16.35
C GLU A 52 -12.16 -14.98 15.68
N LEU A 53 -12.94 -13.91 15.47
CA LEU A 53 -12.37 -12.63 15.06
C LEU A 53 -11.40 -12.10 16.12
N GLU A 54 -11.75 -12.20 17.40
CA GLU A 54 -10.86 -11.83 18.51
C GLU A 54 -9.60 -12.70 18.56
N ASN A 55 -9.74 -14.03 18.43
CA ASN A 55 -8.60 -14.95 18.39
C ASN A 55 -7.67 -14.68 17.20
N ALA A 56 -8.21 -14.23 16.06
CA ALA A 56 -7.46 -13.82 14.89
C ALA A 56 -6.87 -12.41 15.00
N GLY A 57 -7.16 -11.66 16.07
CA GLY A 57 -6.72 -10.28 16.25
C GLY A 57 -7.45 -9.27 15.35
N ILE A 58 -8.58 -9.66 14.76
CA ILE A 58 -9.37 -8.81 13.87
C ILE A 58 -10.39 -8.05 14.71
N ARG A 59 -10.31 -6.72 14.68
CA ARG A 59 -11.25 -5.83 15.38
C ARG A 59 -12.06 -5.05 14.36
N PRO A 60 -13.37 -5.28 14.25
CA PRO A 60 -14.23 -4.45 13.42
C PRO A 60 -14.25 -3.01 13.96
N ASP A 61 -14.22 -2.04 13.06
CA ASP A 61 -14.42 -0.63 13.38
C ASP A 61 -15.90 -0.28 13.53
N ILE A 62 -16.77 -1.06 12.87
CA ILE A 62 -18.23 -0.86 12.79
C ILE A 62 -18.93 -2.21 12.90
N VAL A 63 -20.10 -2.26 13.54
CA VAL A 63 -21.01 -3.42 13.60
C VAL A 63 -22.40 -3.02 13.11
#